data_AF-A0A966D8Y8-F1
#
_entry.id   AF-A0A966D8Y8-F1
#
_cell.length_a   1.000
_cell.length_b   1.000
_cell.length_c   1.000
_cell.angle_alpha   90.00
_cell.angle_beta   90.00
_cell.angle_gamma   90.00
#
_symmetry.space_group_name_H-M   'P 1'
#
loop_
_entity.id
_entity.type
_entity.pdbx_description
1 polymer ?
#
loop_
_entity_poly.entity_id
_entity_poly.type
_entity_poly.pdbx_seq_one_letter_code
_entity_poly.pdbx_strand_id
1 'polypeptide(L)'
;MQREGKETRHERPEGYTMPTVVRARSFYLYDGFGARYTDFFQNYGRAILGHRPDLIQRSIKSTVSRGLVSEYPSVFSGRLEKLLATLFPDFPVIRMYSDPQKVLQAIRSVSGDVPFDPATSPEHASRTVSYWRPYLGFGGADSVMLLPILPFPGSFVPQVVCLKEEACTGDVPPSDAVSPLLLDLLVKTTANLIRSLESDETVKKRMDNPLAGVFETRGPYGLTGLSPARYEAFALEALSLKVVLPPTADVPFIIPGEYAKGDVRPFLELAGRYAIAVR
;
A
#
# COMPACT_ATOMS: atom_id res chain seq x y z
N MET A 1 30.02 -27.67 29.81
CA MET A 1 29.30 -26.39 29.96
C MET A 1 28.44 -26.20 28.72
N GLN A 2 27.24 -26.78 28.73
CA GLN A 2 26.28 -26.68 27.64
C GLN A 2 25.67 -25.28 27.70
N ARG A 3 25.70 -24.54 26.57
CA ARG A 3 24.94 -23.30 26.45
C ARG A 3 23.49 -23.70 26.26
N GLU A 4 22.70 -23.63 27.33
CA GLU A 4 21.26 -23.69 27.27
C GLU A 4 20.76 -22.67 26.23
N GLY A 5 20.03 -23.16 25.24
CA GLY A 5 19.40 -22.35 24.22
C GLY A 5 18.43 -21.40 24.90
N LYS A 6 18.69 -20.09 24.77
CA LYS A 6 17.78 -19.06 25.22
C LYS A 6 16.51 -19.19 24.37
N GLU A 7 15.47 -19.84 24.90
CA GLU A 7 14.12 -19.82 24.32
C GLU A 7 13.66 -18.35 24.29
N THR A 8 13.94 -17.67 23.19
CA THR A 8 13.36 -16.37 22.92
C THR A 8 11.89 -16.60 22.64
N ARG A 9 11.05 -16.08 23.52
CA ARG A 9 9.59 -16.00 23.43
C ARG A 9 9.17 -15.21 22.18
N HIS A 10 9.37 -15.79 21.01
CA HIS A 10 8.97 -15.28 19.70
C HIS A 10 7.85 -16.17 19.17
N GLU A 11 6.79 -16.32 19.96
CA GLU A 11 5.54 -16.87 19.45
C GLU A 11 5.00 -15.92 18.37
N ARG A 12 4.48 -16.48 17.28
CA ARG A 12 3.83 -15.67 16.24
C ARG A 12 2.62 -14.96 16.86
N PRO A 13 2.37 -13.69 16.53
CA PRO A 13 1.15 -13.03 16.99
C PRO A 13 -0.09 -13.82 16.54
N GLU A 14 -1.05 -14.01 17.44
CA GLU A 14 -2.32 -14.66 17.11
C GLU A 14 -3.01 -13.91 15.96
N GLY A 15 -3.54 -14.66 14.98
CA GLY A 15 -4.24 -14.09 13.82
C GLY A 15 -3.34 -13.49 12.73
N TYR A 16 -2.01 -13.58 12.86
CA TYR A 16 -1.07 -13.02 11.87
C TYR A 16 -0.31 -14.14 11.14
N THR A 17 -0.51 -14.25 9.83
CA THR A 17 0.14 -15.26 8.96
C THR A 17 1.61 -14.97 8.66
N MET A 18 2.17 -13.89 9.22
CA MET A 18 3.52 -13.40 8.93
C MET A 18 4.55 -13.83 9.99
N PRO A 19 5.85 -13.89 9.65
CA PRO A 19 6.88 -14.10 10.65
C PRO A 19 7.02 -12.85 11.54
N THR A 20 7.59 -13.02 12.74
CA THR A 20 7.99 -11.88 13.58
C THR A 20 9.12 -11.11 12.90
N VAL A 21 8.76 -10.02 12.23
CA VAL A 21 9.69 -9.18 11.46
C VAL A 21 10.52 -8.31 12.39
N VAL A 22 11.85 -8.40 12.27
CA VAL A 22 12.80 -7.55 13.01
C VAL A 22 13.45 -6.49 12.12
N ARG A 23 13.35 -6.64 10.80
CA ARG A 23 13.88 -5.69 9.82
C ARG A 23 13.12 -5.79 8.51
N ALA A 24 12.96 -4.65 7.85
CA ALA A 24 12.42 -4.54 6.50
C ALA A 24 13.34 -3.65 5.64
N ARG A 25 13.63 -4.06 4.40
CA ARG A 25 14.46 -3.29 3.45
C ARG A 25 14.12 -3.68 2.02
N SER A 26 14.03 -2.70 1.12
CA SER A 26 13.60 -2.94 -0.26
C SER A 26 12.28 -3.71 -0.23
N PHE A 27 12.11 -4.77 -1.00
CA PHE A 27 10.87 -5.57 -0.96
C PHE A 27 11.03 -6.84 -0.12
N TYR A 28 11.89 -6.80 0.90
CA TYR A 28 12.17 -7.94 1.76
C TYR A 28 11.91 -7.66 3.23
N LEU A 29 11.40 -8.68 3.91
CA LEU A 29 11.25 -8.76 5.36
C LEU A 29 12.26 -9.77 5.92
N TYR A 30 12.73 -9.51 7.13
CA TYR A 30 13.73 -10.33 7.81
C TYR A 30 13.22 -10.65 9.21
N ASP A 31 13.25 -11.93 9.57
CA ASP A 31 12.88 -12.41 10.90
C ASP A 31 14.08 -12.45 11.87
N GLY A 32 13.80 -12.76 13.14
CA GLY A 32 14.83 -12.89 14.19
C GLY A 32 15.82 -14.03 13.98
N PHE A 33 15.54 -14.96 13.05
CA PHE A 33 16.39 -16.11 12.71
C PHE A 33 17.26 -15.83 11.46
N GLY A 34 17.15 -14.64 10.88
CA GLY A 34 17.90 -14.24 9.68
C GLY A 34 17.28 -14.73 8.37
N ALA A 35 16.08 -15.33 8.39
CA ALA A 35 15.39 -15.69 7.17
C ALA A 35 14.88 -14.43 6.46
N ARG A 36 15.12 -14.37 5.15
CA ARG A 36 14.65 -13.32 4.25
C ARG A 36 13.38 -13.78 3.55
N TYR A 37 12.36 -12.92 3.54
CA TYR A 37 11.07 -13.15 2.89
C TYR A 37 10.84 -12.09 1.80
N THR A 38 10.38 -12.50 0.63
CA THR A 38 9.94 -11.57 -0.41
C THR A 38 8.51 -11.12 -0.11
N ASP A 39 8.31 -9.80 -0.02
CA ASP A 39 7.04 -9.22 0.43
C ASP A 39 6.10 -8.88 -0.72
N PHE A 40 5.07 -9.71 -0.92
CA PHE A 40 3.98 -9.44 -1.84
C PHE A 40 2.79 -8.72 -1.18
N PHE A 41 2.84 -8.44 0.12
CA PHE A 41 1.82 -7.65 0.82
C PHE A 41 2.13 -6.15 0.77
N GLN A 42 3.38 -5.77 0.97
CA GLN A 42 3.88 -4.39 0.89
C GLN A 42 3.03 -3.37 1.65
N ASN A 43 2.53 -3.76 2.83
CA ASN A 43 1.67 -2.94 3.68
C ASN A 43 0.46 -2.36 2.91
N TYR A 44 -0.28 -3.21 2.20
CA TYR A 44 -1.44 -2.82 1.37
C TYR A 44 -1.11 -1.80 0.26
N GLY A 45 0.16 -1.73 -0.16
CA GLY A 45 0.66 -0.77 -1.15
C GLY A 45 1.30 0.48 -0.55
N ARG A 46 1.30 0.66 0.79
CA ARG A 46 2.06 1.77 1.41
C ARG A 46 3.58 1.58 1.28
N ALA A 47 4.05 0.36 1.07
CA ALA A 47 5.44 0.05 0.76
C ALA A 47 5.67 -0.25 -0.75
N ILE A 48 4.86 0.32 -1.65
CA ILE A 48 4.98 0.13 -3.11
C ILE A 48 6.36 0.53 -3.68
N LEU A 49 7.05 1.46 -3.01
CA LEU A 49 8.42 1.89 -3.33
C LEU A 49 9.48 1.13 -2.50
N GLY A 50 9.08 0.03 -1.86
CA GLY A 50 9.89 -0.74 -0.94
C GLY A 50 9.90 -0.19 0.50
N HIS A 51 10.34 -1.06 1.40
CA HIS A 51 10.62 -0.79 2.80
C HIS A 51 11.89 0.06 2.91
N ARG A 52 11.76 1.21 3.59
CA ARG A 52 12.80 2.25 3.74
C ARG A 52 13.15 2.96 2.42
N PRO A 53 12.23 3.76 1.85
CA PRO A 53 12.56 4.67 0.77
C PRO A 53 13.67 5.65 1.18
N ASP A 54 14.44 6.09 0.19
CA ASP A 54 15.52 7.05 0.41
C ASP A 54 15.01 8.35 1.04
N LEU A 55 15.89 9.05 1.75
CA LEU A 55 15.65 10.35 2.41
C LEU A 55 14.69 10.34 3.60
N ILE A 56 13.87 9.29 3.80
CA ILE A 56 12.89 9.21 4.90
C ILE A 56 13.55 9.34 6.27
N GLN A 57 14.60 8.56 6.56
CA GLN A 57 15.29 8.65 7.86
C GLN A 57 15.89 10.04 8.11
N ARG A 58 16.39 10.70 7.06
CA ARG A 58 16.93 12.06 7.15
C ARG A 58 15.81 13.07 7.44
N SER A 59 14.68 12.94 6.75
CA SER A 59 13.49 13.78 6.96
C SER A 59 12.94 13.63 8.38
N ILE A 60 12.81 12.39 8.90
CA ILE A 60 12.39 12.15 10.29
C ILE A 60 13.32 12.89 11.25
N LYS A 61 14.64 12.66 11.16
CA LYS A 61 15.62 13.29 12.05
C LYS A 61 15.56 14.82 12.00
N SER A 62 15.47 15.39 10.79
CA SER A 62 15.45 16.84 10.55
C SER A 62 14.15 17.51 11.01
N THR A 63 13.02 16.83 10.87
CA THR A 63 11.72 17.39 11.27
C THR A 63 11.49 17.25 12.77
N VAL A 64 11.91 16.13 13.37
CA VAL A 64 11.89 15.94 14.82
C VAL A 64 12.86 16.90 15.53
N SER A 65 14.07 17.13 15.00
CA SER A 65 15.03 18.06 15.64
C SER A 65 14.55 19.51 15.69
N ARG A 66 13.55 19.86 14.87
CA ARG A 66 12.87 21.17 14.88
C ARG A 66 11.61 21.19 15.76
N GLY A 67 11.28 20.10 16.44
CA GLY A 67 10.07 19.98 17.28
C GLY A 67 8.77 19.86 16.50
N LEU A 68 8.82 19.62 15.18
CA LEU A 68 7.65 19.62 14.30
C LEU A 68 6.94 18.25 14.27
N VAL A 69 6.54 17.78 15.44
CA VAL A 69 5.89 16.47 15.64
C VAL A 69 4.40 16.61 15.93
N SER A 70 4.01 17.64 16.66
CA SER A 70 2.62 17.91 17.04
C SER A 70 1.82 18.52 15.88
N GLU A 71 0.48 18.45 15.95
CA GLU A 71 -0.49 18.82 14.91
C GLU A 71 -0.64 20.35 14.72
N TYR A 72 0.48 21.05 14.53
CA TYR A 72 0.48 22.48 14.24
C TYR A 72 0.41 22.75 12.74
N PRO A 73 -0.25 23.86 12.33
CA PRO A 73 -0.18 24.34 10.96
C PRO A 73 1.27 24.48 10.48
N SER A 74 1.54 24.04 9.25
CA SER A 74 2.89 24.09 8.70
C SER A 74 2.87 24.19 7.17
N VAL A 75 4.00 24.60 6.59
CA VAL A 75 4.17 24.70 5.13
C VAL A 75 4.04 23.36 4.40
N PHE A 76 4.04 22.22 5.12
CA PHE A 76 4.03 20.90 4.50
C PHE A 76 2.68 20.53 3.89
N SER A 77 1.56 21.07 4.39
CA SER A 77 0.24 20.87 3.79
C SER A 77 0.21 21.41 2.36
N GLY A 78 0.54 22.69 2.18
CA GLY A 78 0.59 23.32 0.86
C GLY A 78 1.63 22.72 -0.08
N ARG A 79 2.72 22.12 0.44
CA ARG A 79 3.68 21.36 -0.37
C ARG A 79 3.08 20.04 -0.87
N LEU A 80 2.36 19.33 -0.01
CA LEU A 80 1.68 18.10 -0.37
C LEU A 80 0.56 18.37 -1.39
N GLU A 81 -0.25 19.40 -1.15
CA GLU A 81 -1.31 19.84 -2.06
C GLU A 81 -0.79 20.11 -3.47
N LYS A 82 0.34 20.82 -3.61
CA LYS A 82 0.97 21.09 -4.92
C LYS A 82 1.41 19.81 -5.65
N LEU A 83 1.97 18.83 -4.92
CA LEU A 83 2.36 17.55 -5.52
C LEU A 83 1.13 16.75 -5.95
N LEU A 84 0.10 16.73 -5.12
CA LEU A 84 -1.15 16.02 -5.43
C LEU A 84 -1.90 16.66 -6.59
N ALA A 85 -1.89 17.99 -6.72
CA ALA A 85 -2.44 18.69 -7.87
C ALA A 85 -1.71 18.34 -9.19
N THR A 86 -0.44 17.92 -9.10
CA THR A 86 0.30 17.40 -10.27
C THR A 86 -0.15 15.99 -10.65
N LEU A 87 -0.45 15.14 -9.66
CA LEU A 87 -0.93 13.77 -9.88
C LEU A 87 -2.41 13.72 -10.28
N PHE A 88 -3.22 14.63 -9.74
CA PHE A 88 -4.67 14.62 -9.80
C PHE A 88 -5.22 16.01 -10.20
N PRO A 89 -4.91 16.49 -11.42
CA PRO A 89 -5.29 17.85 -11.84
C PRO A 89 -6.81 18.08 -11.83
N ASP A 90 -7.61 17.03 -12.03
CA ASP A 90 -9.07 17.11 -12.04
C ASP A 90 -9.70 17.16 -10.63
N PHE A 91 -8.89 17.09 -9.57
CA PHE A 91 -9.34 17.09 -8.18
C PHE A 91 -8.77 18.29 -7.41
N PRO A 92 -9.31 19.50 -7.62
CA PRO A 92 -8.75 20.73 -7.06
C PRO A 92 -8.88 20.86 -5.55
N VAL A 93 -9.81 20.11 -4.93
CA VAL A 93 -10.03 20.16 -3.48
C VAL A 93 -9.36 18.97 -2.83
N ILE A 94 -8.42 19.25 -1.91
CA ILE A 94 -7.71 18.22 -1.14
C ILE A 94 -8.11 18.33 0.34
N ARG A 95 -8.49 17.20 0.92
CA ARG A 95 -8.75 17.03 2.35
C ARG A 95 -7.72 16.09 2.96
N MET A 96 -7.26 16.44 4.16
CA MET A 96 -6.33 15.63 4.95
C MET A 96 -7.02 15.25 6.25
N TYR A 97 -7.10 13.95 6.56
CA TYR A 97 -7.67 13.45 7.80
C TYR A 97 -6.64 12.66 8.59
N SER A 98 -6.56 12.88 9.90
CA SER A 98 -5.73 12.08 10.80
C SER A 98 -6.42 10.79 11.25
N ASP A 99 -7.75 10.73 11.15
CA ASP A 99 -8.58 9.59 11.55
C ASP A 99 -9.28 8.93 10.34
N PRO A 100 -9.11 7.62 10.13
CA PRO A 100 -9.88 6.85 9.14
C PRO A 100 -11.40 7.01 9.24
N GLN A 101 -11.96 7.27 10.43
CA GLN A 101 -13.41 7.47 10.60
C GLN A 101 -13.93 8.71 9.86
N LYS A 102 -13.11 9.77 9.74
CA LYS A 102 -13.47 10.96 8.95
C LYS A 102 -13.48 10.68 7.45
N VAL A 103 -12.61 9.79 6.97
CA VAL A 103 -12.67 9.31 5.58
C VAL A 103 -14.00 8.61 5.35
N LEU A 104 -14.43 7.73 6.26
CA LEU A 104 -15.72 7.04 6.15
C LEU A 104 -16.91 8.02 6.19
N GLN A 105 -16.84 9.06 7.01
CA GLN A 105 -17.85 10.13 7.03
C GLN A 105 -17.90 10.87 5.68
N ALA A 106 -16.74 11.27 5.15
CA ALA A 106 -16.64 11.94 3.85
C ALA A 106 -17.14 11.06 2.70
N ILE A 107 -16.82 9.76 2.71
CA ILE A 107 -17.36 8.81 1.71
C ILE A 107 -18.88 8.79 1.79
N ARG A 108 -19.45 8.63 2.99
CA ARG A 108 -20.91 8.56 3.20
C ARG A 108 -21.66 9.83 2.79
N SER A 109 -21.02 11.01 2.85
CA SER A 109 -21.64 12.25 2.37
C SER A 109 -21.67 12.37 0.84
N VAL A 110 -20.89 11.55 0.13
CA VAL A 110 -20.80 11.57 -1.34
C VAL A 110 -21.46 10.35 -1.99
N SER A 111 -21.37 9.17 -1.36
CA SER A 111 -21.98 7.94 -1.86
C SER A 111 -22.32 6.96 -0.74
N GLY A 112 -23.37 6.15 -0.95
CA GLY A 112 -23.69 4.99 -0.11
C GLY A 112 -22.96 3.71 -0.53
N ASP A 113 -22.29 3.71 -1.68
CA ASP A 113 -21.60 2.54 -2.22
C ASP A 113 -20.22 2.33 -1.58
N VAL A 114 -19.74 1.10 -1.63
CA VAL A 114 -18.34 0.78 -1.30
C VAL A 114 -17.42 1.45 -2.33
N PRO A 115 -16.31 2.11 -1.93
CA PRO A 115 -15.38 2.69 -2.88
C PRO A 115 -14.84 1.67 -3.88
N PHE A 116 -14.78 2.07 -5.15
CA PHE A 116 -14.19 1.28 -6.22
C PHE A 116 -12.67 1.16 -6.03
N ASP A 117 -12.16 -0.06 -5.94
CA ASP A 117 -10.73 -0.32 -5.97
C ASP A 117 -10.32 -0.81 -7.36
N PRO A 118 -9.51 -0.04 -8.11
CA PRO A 118 -9.10 -0.44 -9.46
C PRO A 118 -8.30 -1.74 -9.49
N ALA A 119 -7.71 -2.20 -8.38
CA ALA A 119 -7.00 -3.48 -8.32
C ALA A 119 -7.92 -4.70 -8.07
N THR A 120 -9.12 -4.52 -7.50
CA THR A 120 -9.93 -5.65 -7.01
C THR A 120 -11.41 -5.58 -7.37
N SER A 121 -11.97 -4.39 -7.60
CA SER A 121 -13.40 -4.23 -7.87
C SER A 121 -13.78 -4.77 -9.24
N PRO A 122 -14.99 -5.36 -9.40
CA PRO A 122 -15.53 -5.77 -10.69
C PRO A 122 -15.70 -4.58 -11.64
N GLU A 123 -15.67 -4.84 -12.96
CA GLU A 123 -15.75 -3.78 -13.98
C GLU A 123 -17.03 -2.94 -13.91
N HIS A 124 -18.14 -3.53 -13.47
CA HIS A 124 -19.46 -2.90 -13.41
C HIS A 124 -19.72 -2.15 -12.09
N ALA A 125 -18.76 -2.13 -11.16
CA ALA A 125 -18.93 -1.46 -9.88
C ALA A 125 -19.05 0.07 -10.05
N SER A 126 -19.83 0.70 -9.16
CA SER A 126 -19.99 2.15 -9.08
C SER A 126 -18.63 2.82 -8.88
N ARG A 127 -18.33 3.85 -9.67
CA ARG A 127 -17.06 4.60 -9.62
C ARG A 127 -17.23 5.99 -9.02
N THR A 128 -18.32 6.28 -8.30
CA THR A 128 -18.56 7.60 -7.68
C THR A 128 -17.41 7.98 -6.74
N VAL A 129 -16.99 7.02 -5.90
CA VAL A 129 -15.79 7.13 -5.04
C VAL A 129 -14.84 6.02 -5.46
N SER A 130 -13.57 6.35 -5.72
CA SER A 130 -12.55 5.35 -6.07
C SER A 130 -11.30 5.46 -5.21
N TYR A 131 -10.64 4.34 -4.97
CA TYR A 131 -9.22 4.33 -4.64
C TYR A 131 -8.39 4.65 -5.88
N TRP A 132 -7.24 5.29 -5.67
CA TRP A 132 -6.20 5.38 -6.67
C TRP A 132 -4.98 4.56 -6.23
N ARG A 133 -4.49 3.72 -7.14
CA ARG A 133 -3.32 2.86 -6.90
C ARG A 133 -2.23 3.17 -7.93
N PRO A 134 -0.96 3.33 -7.48
CA PRO A 134 0.17 3.52 -8.37
C PRO A 134 0.27 2.49 -9.49
N TYR A 135 0.73 2.92 -10.67
CA TYR A 135 1.00 2.10 -11.87
C TYR A 135 -0.21 1.56 -12.64
N LEU A 136 -1.44 1.70 -12.17
CA LEU A 136 -2.59 1.21 -12.93
C LEU A 136 -2.94 2.10 -14.13
N GLY A 137 -2.61 3.39 -14.09
CA GLY A 137 -2.92 4.33 -15.19
C GLY A 137 -4.41 4.61 -15.39
N PHE A 138 -5.29 3.96 -14.60
CA PHE A 138 -6.73 4.18 -14.55
C PHE A 138 -7.22 4.08 -13.10
N GLY A 139 -8.46 4.50 -12.88
CA GLY A 139 -9.10 4.50 -11.56
C GLY A 139 -9.11 5.91 -10.98
N GLY A 140 -10.26 6.57 -11.08
CA GLY A 140 -10.48 7.86 -10.45
C GLY A 140 -10.95 8.98 -11.36
N ALA A 141 -10.58 9.03 -12.64
CA ALA A 141 -10.95 10.16 -13.52
C ALA A 141 -12.48 10.38 -13.58
N ASP A 142 -13.24 9.29 -13.63
CA ASP A 142 -14.71 9.32 -13.65
C ASP A 142 -15.34 9.49 -12.25
N SER A 143 -14.53 9.45 -11.20
CA SER A 143 -14.98 9.61 -9.82
C SER A 143 -15.13 11.09 -9.46
N VAL A 144 -15.99 11.37 -8.49
CA VAL A 144 -16.09 12.70 -7.88
C VAL A 144 -15.25 12.81 -6.61
N MET A 145 -14.86 11.67 -6.03
CA MET A 145 -13.93 11.55 -4.91
C MET A 145 -12.88 10.47 -5.18
N LEU A 146 -11.62 10.79 -4.90
CA LEU A 146 -10.48 9.90 -5.05
C LEU A 146 -9.76 9.70 -3.71
N LEU A 147 -9.45 8.44 -3.39
CA LEU A 147 -8.76 8.00 -2.19
C LEU A 147 -7.39 7.43 -2.58
N PRO A 148 -6.34 8.25 -2.71
CA PRO A 148 -5.03 7.77 -3.15
C PRO A 148 -4.31 6.94 -2.08
N ILE A 149 -3.89 5.72 -2.45
CA ILE A 149 -3.02 4.87 -1.64
C ILE A 149 -1.56 5.27 -1.91
N LEU A 150 -1.16 6.38 -1.28
CA LEU A 150 0.20 6.92 -1.37
C LEU A 150 1.20 6.08 -0.54
N PRO A 151 2.46 5.95 -0.98
CA PRO A 151 3.50 5.31 -0.20
C PRO A 151 3.73 6.03 1.13
N PHE A 152 3.87 5.28 2.22
CA PHE A 152 4.09 5.82 3.54
C PHE A 152 4.74 4.80 4.50
N PRO A 153 5.72 5.21 5.33
CA PRO A 153 6.31 4.33 6.34
C PRO A 153 5.40 4.20 7.57
N GLY A 154 4.56 3.16 7.59
CA GLY A 154 3.75 2.78 8.77
C GLY A 154 2.23 2.91 8.55
N SER A 155 1.45 2.60 9.59
CA SER A 155 -0.02 2.61 9.58
C SER A 155 -0.65 3.94 10.00
N PHE A 156 0.12 4.86 10.57
CA PHE A 156 -0.32 6.18 11.04
C PHE A 156 -0.29 7.24 9.92
N VAL A 157 -0.53 6.81 8.68
CA VAL A 157 -0.53 7.68 7.51
C VAL A 157 -1.71 8.66 7.56
N PRO A 158 -1.49 9.96 7.35
CA PRO A 158 -2.59 10.90 7.10
C PRO A 158 -3.36 10.48 5.86
N GLN A 159 -4.68 10.43 5.97
CA GLN A 159 -5.56 10.02 4.88
C GLN A 159 -5.79 11.22 3.97
N VAL A 160 -5.40 11.08 2.71
CA VAL A 160 -5.62 12.08 1.67
C VAL A 160 -6.92 11.73 0.96
N VAL A 161 -7.80 12.72 0.79
CA VAL A 161 -9.03 12.63 0.01
C VAL A 161 -9.00 13.76 -1.02
N CYS A 162 -9.06 13.43 -2.30
CA CYS A 162 -9.12 14.40 -3.38
C CYS A 162 -10.56 14.46 -3.90
N LEU A 163 -11.08 15.66 -4.15
CA LEU A 163 -12.48 15.91 -4.49
C LEU A 163 -12.56 16.80 -5.72
N LYS A 164 -13.52 16.51 -6.60
CA LYS A 164 -14.01 17.48 -7.56
C LYS A 164 -14.83 18.56 -6.84
N GLU A 165 -14.95 19.74 -7.43
CA GLU A 165 -15.64 20.87 -6.78
C GLU A 165 -17.09 20.53 -6.43
N GLU A 166 -17.80 19.82 -7.31
CA GLU A 166 -19.19 19.42 -7.12
C GLU A 166 -19.41 18.47 -5.94
N ALA A 167 -18.39 17.71 -5.53
CA ALA A 167 -18.46 16.82 -4.38
C ALA A 167 -18.07 17.50 -3.06
N CYS A 168 -17.49 18.70 -3.10
CA CYS A 168 -17.10 19.46 -1.92
C CYS A 168 -18.30 20.21 -1.31
N THR A 169 -19.30 19.47 -0.83
CA THR A 169 -20.47 20.04 -0.13
C THR A 169 -20.14 20.36 1.33
N GLY A 170 -21.04 21.08 2.02
CA GLY A 170 -20.91 21.37 3.45
C GLY A 170 -20.94 20.13 4.36
N ASP A 171 -21.41 18.98 3.84
CA ASP A 171 -21.47 17.72 4.56
C ASP A 171 -20.12 16.97 4.57
N VAL A 172 -19.22 17.31 3.64
CA VAL A 172 -17.85 16.78 3.64
C VAL A 172 -17.02 17.51 4.71
N PRO A 173 -16.44 16.81 5.69
CA PRO A 173 -15.66 17.45 6.74
C PRO A 173 -14.49 18.30 6.22
N PRO A 174 -14.10 19.38 6.94
CA PRO A 174 -12.87 20.12 6.63
C PRO A 174 -11.63 19.30 7.00
N SER A 175 -10.48 19.66 6.42
CA SER A 175 -9.19 19.04 6.74
C SER A 175 -8.84 19.17 8.23
N ASP A 176 -8.19 18.15 8.76
CA ASP A 176 -7.58 18.15 10.08
C ASP A 176 -6.27 18.92 10.09
N ALA A 177 -5.89 19.39 11.29
CA ALA A 177 -4.51 19.71 11.55
C ALA A 177 -3.72 18.40 11.65
N VAL A 178 -2.75 18.21 10.75
CA VAL A 178 -1.93 17.00 10.71
C VAL A 178 -0.50 17.33 11.10
N SER A 179 0.12 16.41 11.84
CA SER A 179 1.53 16.49 12.20
C SER A 179 2.43 16.83 11.00
N PRO A 180 3.24 17.90 11.08
CA PRO A 180 4.20 18.28 10.05
C PRO A 180 5.21 17.18 9.71
N LEU A 181 5.56 16.32 10.69
CA LEU A 181 6.38 15.13 10.46
C LEU A 181 5.71 14.22 9.43
N LEU A 182 4.45 13.86 9.66
CA LEU A 182 3.71 12.95 8.78
C LEU A 182 3.52 13.57 7.39
N LEU A 183 3.24 14.86 7.32
CA LEU A 183 3.12 15.59 6.05
C LEU A 183 4.45 15.65 5.30
N ASP A 184 5.58 15.93 5.95
CA ASP A 184 6.90 15.91 5.29
C ASP A 184 7.23 14.52 4.75
N LEU A 185 6.93 13.46 5.50
CA LEU A 185 7.11 12.09 5.02
C LEU A 185 6.28 11.81 3.78
N LEU A 186 4.98 12.18 3.79
CA LEU A 186 4.12 12.06 2.61
C LEU A 186 4.63 12.87 1.43
N VAL A 187 5.12 14.10 1.65
CA VAL A 187 5.72 14.92 0.58
C VAL A 187 6.91 14.21 -0.04
N LYS A 188 7.80 13.62 0.76
CA LYS A 188 8.99 12.91 0.24
C LYS A 188 8.62 11.63 -0.50
N THR A 189 7.73 10.81 0.05
CA THR A 189 7.31 9.56 -0.59
C THR A 189 6.50 9.82 -1.85
N THR A 190 5.61 10.82 -1.85
CA THR A 190 4.82 11.22 -3.03
C THR A 190 5.70 11.78 -4.13
N ALA A 191 6.69 12.63 -3.80
CA ALA A 191 7.64 13.11 -4.80
C ALA A 191 8.50 11.98 -5.38
N ASN A 192 8.84 10.96 -4.58
CA ASN A 192 9.54 9.78 -5.09
C ASN A 192 8.66 8.91 -5.96
N LEU A 193 7.37 8.80 -5.62
CA LEU A 193 6.38 8.11 -6.44
C LEU A 193 6.24 8.77 -7.81
N ILE A 194 6.09 10.09 -7.86
CA ILE A 194 5.98 10.84 -9.13
C ILE A 194 7.16 10.52 -10.04
N ARG A 195 8.40 10.66 -9.55
CA ARG A 195 9.60 10.29 -10.33
C ARG A 195 9.60 8.83 -10.79
N SER A 196 9.08 7.93 -9.98
CA SER A 196 8.96 6.52 -10.36
C SER A 196 7.91 6.27 -11.44
N LEU A 197 6.84 7.06 -11.48
CA LEU A 197 5.79 6.99 -12.49
C LEU A 197 6.22 7.63 -13.81
N GLU A 198 7.12 8.62 -13.77
CA GLU A 198 7.72 9.25 -14.96
C GLU A 198 8.79 8.38 -15.64
N SER A 199 9.27 7.32 -14.98
CA SER A 199 10.27 6.42 -15.54
C SER A 199 9.62 5.27 -16.30
N ASP A 200 9.64 5.33 -17.63
CA ASP A 200 9.09 4.28 -18.50
C ASP A 200 9.66 2.88 -18.20
N GLU A 201 10.95 2.79 -17.93
CA GLU A 201 11.60 1.54 -17.55
C GLU A 201 11.02 0.99 -16.24
N THR A 202 10.86 1.86 -15.24
CA THR A 202 10.29 1.47 -13.96
C THR A 202 8.84 1.04 -14.12
N VAL A 203 8.02 1.83 -14.83
CA VAL A 203 6.61 1.50 -15.09
C VAL A 203 6.51 0.16 -15.82
N LYS A 204 7.27 -0.05 -16.91
CA LYS A 204 7.29 -1.31 -17.66
C LYS A 204 7.63 -2.50 -16.77
N LYS A 205 8.66 -2.36 -15.92
CA LYS A 205 9.05 -3.40 -14.96
C LYS A 205 7.95 -3.69 -13.93
N ARG A 206 7.24 -2.66 -13.45
CA ARG A 206 6.13 -2.80 -12.51
C ARG A 206 4.90 -3.45 -13.15
N MET A 207 4.71 -3.26 -14.45
CA MET A 207 3.61 -3.88 -15.20
C MET A 207 3.89 -5.34 -15.61
N ASP A 208 5.15 -5.79 -15.57
CA ASP A 208 5.53 -7.17 -15.82
C ASP A 208 5.20 -8.07 -14.62
N ASN A 209 3.97 -8.59 -14.62
CA ASN A 209 3.44 -9.42 -13.55
C ASN A 209 3.63 -10.92 -13.87
N PRO A 210 4.53 -11.64 -13.16
CA PRO A 210 4.79 -13.06 -13.45
C PRO A 210 3.64 -14.00 -13.10
N LEU A 211 2.61 -13.50 -12.41
CA LEU A 211 1.39 -14.24 -12.08
C LEU A 211 0.24 -13.94 -13.05
N ALA A 212 0.47 -13.11 -14.07
CA ALA A 212 -0.49 -12.89 -15.14
C ALA A 212 -0.79 -14.22 -15.87
N GLY A 213 -2.07 -14.53 -16.04
CA GLY A 213 -2.53 -15.81 -16.62
C GLY A 213 -2.63 -16.96 -15.62
N VAL A 214 -2.01 -16.83 -14.44
CA VAL A 214 -2.22 -17.73 -13.28
C VAL A 214 -3.40 -17.22 -12.44
N PHE A 215 -3.42 -15.92 -12.14
CA PHE A 215 -4.44 -15.23 -11.35
C PHE A 215 -5.00 -14.02 -12.10
N GLU A 216 -6.08 -13.42 -11.58
CA GLU A 216 -6.55 -12.13 -12.09
C GLU A 216 -5.58 -11.03 -11.64
N THR A 217 -5.00 -10.32 -12.60
CA THR A 217 -3.98 -9.30 -12.35
C THR A 217 -4.29 -8.00 -13.08
N ARG A 218 -3.99 -6.87 -12.44
CA ARG A 218 -4.07 -5.53 -13.02
C ARG A 218 -2.77 -4.80 -12.69
N GLY A 219 -1.91 -4.63 -13.69
CA GLY A 219 -0.55 -4.13 -13.48
C GLY A 219 0.21 -4.95 -12.41
N PRO A 220 0.85 -4.31 -11.41
CA PRO A 220 1.55 -5.03 -10.34
C PRO A 220 0.62 -5.69 -9.32
N TYR A 221 -0.69 -5.49 -9.39
CA TYR A 221 -1.65 -6.02 -8.42
C TYR A 221 -2.30 -7.30 -8.93
N GLY A 222 -2.76 -8.16 -8.03
CA GLY A 222 -3.63 -9.26 -8.40
C GLY A 222 -4.38 -9.89 -7.24
N LEU A 223 -5.43 -10.63 -7.58
CA LEU A 223 -6.24 -11.42 -6.65
C LEU A 223 -6.14 -12.89 -7.01
N THR A 224 -6.04 -13.74 -5.99
CA THR A 224 -5.92 -15.18 -6.21
C THR A 224 -7.22 -15.84 -6.66
N GLY A 225 -8.37 -15.24 -6.34
CA GLY A 225 -9.70 -15.83 -6.55
C GLY A 225 -9.97 -17.07 -5.69
N LEU A 226 -9.08 -17.42 -4.75
CA LEU A 226 -9.25 -18.56 -3.86
C LEU A 226 -10.30 -18.27 -2.77
N SER A 227 -11.02 -19.31 -2.35
CA SER A 227 -11.85 -19.21 -1.13
C SER A 227 -10.96 -18.95 0.10
N PRO A 228 -11.48 -18.35 1.18
CA PRO A 228 -10.68 -18.00 2.36
C PRO A 228 -9.84 -19.16 2.91
N ALA A 229 -10.43 -20.36 3.05
CA ALA A 229 -9.72 -21.54 3.55
C ALA A 229 -8.60 -22.02 2.60
N ARG A 230 -8.83 -21.95 1.28
CA ARG A 230 -7.80 -22.32 0.29
C ARG A 230 -6.70 -21.28 0.20
N TYR A 231 -7.05 -20.01 0.35
CA TYR A 231 -6.07 -18.92 0.42
C TYR A 231 -5.17 -19.06 1.64
N GLU A 232 -5.72 -19.40 2.80
CA GLU A 232 -4.93 -19.63 4.02
C GLU A 232 -3.90 -20.76 3.82
N ALA A 233 -4.32 -21.89 3.25
CA ALA A 233 -3.41 -22.99 2.90
C ALA A 233 -2.31 -22.54 1.92
N PHE A 234 -2.70 -21.81 0.86
CA PHE A 234 -1.77 -21.24 -0.11
C PHE A 234 -0.76 -20.28 0.53
N ALA A 235 -1.21 -19.39 1.42
CA ALA A 235 -0.38 -18.42 2.12
C ALA A 235 0.62 -19.10 3.07
N LEU A 236 0.21 -20.17 3.78
CA LEU A 236 1.10 -20.95 4.63
C LEU A 236 2.18 -21.67 3.82
N GLU A 237 1.83 -22.26 2.67
CA GLU A 237 2.81 -22.87 1.77
C GLU A 237 3.73 -21.82 1.15
N ALA A 238 3.21 -20.69 0.69
CA ALA A 238 4.02 -19.57 0.18
C ALA A 238 5.01 -19.07 1.23
N LEU A 239 4.59 -18.98 2.50
CA LEU A 239 5.46 -18.59 3.60
C LEU A 239 6.60 -19.59 3.83
N SER A 240 6.36 -20.89 3.66
CA SER A 240 7.41 -21.91 3.72
C SER A 240 8.47 -21.72 2.62
N LEU A 241 8.04 -21.18 1.47
CA LEU A 241 8.88 -20.77 0.34
C LEU A 241 9.44 -19.35 0.47
N LYS A 242 9.35 -18.75 1.65
CA LYS A 242 9.85 -17.39 1.94
C LYS A 242 9.16 -16.30 1.10
N VAL A 243 7.90 -16.49 0.75
CA VAL A 243 7.04 -15.47 0.15
C VAL A 243 5.95 -15.08 1.13
N VAL A 244 5.84 -13.79 1.36
CA VAL A 244 4.81 -13.20 2.20
C VAL A 244 3.65 -12.77 1.32
N LEU A 245 2.47 -13.33 1.54
CA LEU A 245 1.22 -12.91 0.90
C LEU A 245 0.42 -11.97 1.80
N PRO A 246 -0.57 -11.26 1.26
CA PRO A 246 -1.54 -10.53 2.08
C PRO A 246 -2.21 -11.38 3.18
N PRO A 247 -2.76 -10.75 4.22
CA PRO A 247 -3.38 -11.48 5.32
C PRO A 247 -4.68 -12.18 4.91
N THR A 248 -5.39 -11.69 3.90
CA THR A 248 -6.70 -12.20 3.47
C THR A 248 -6.83 -12.23 1.94
N ALA A 249 -7.74 -13.06 1.45
CA ALA A 249 -7.91 -13.35 0.01
C ALA A 249 -8.45 -12.17 -0.81
N ASP A 250 -9.14 -11.22 -0.17
CA ASP A 250 -9.73 -10.02 -0.75
C ASP A 250 -8.73 -8.84 -0.87
N VAL A 251 -7.56 -8.97 -0.24
CA VAL A 251 -6.47 -8.00 -0.35
C VAL A 251 -5.61 -8.34 -1.57
N PRO A 252 -5.33 -7.39 -2.48
CA PRO A 252 -4.51 -7.68 -3.64
C PRO A 252 -3.05 -7.94 -3.21
N PHE A 253 -2.46 -9.01 -3.75
CA PHE A 253 -1.01 -9.14 -3.71
C PHE A 253 -0.38 -8.11 -4.65
N ILE A 254 0.86 -7.75 -4.38
CA ILE A 254 1.59 -6.70 -5.09
C ILE A 254 2.95 -7.26 -5.50
N ILE A 255 3.24 -7.27 -6.80
CA ILE A 255 4.54 -7.71 -7.30
C ILE A 255 5.64 -6.79 -6.75
N PRO A 256 6.70 -7.33 -6.14
CA PRO A 256 7.86 -6.55 -5.69
C PRO A 256 8.56 -5.80 -6.83
N GLY A 257 9.02 -4.57 -6.60
CA GLY A 257 9.70 -3.78 -7.63
C GLY A 257 11.09 -4.30 -7.98
N GLU A 258 11.67 -5.08 -7.07
CA GLU A 258 12.87 -5.88 -7.28
C GLU A 258 12.78 -7.14 -6.42
N TYR A 259 13.20 -8.26 -6.98
CA TYR A 259 13.33 -9.54 -6.29
C TYR A 259 14.33 -10.43 -7.04
N ALA A 260 14.97 -11.36 -6.34
CA ALA A 260 15.80 -12.37 -7.00
C ALA A 260 14.91 -13.45 -7.64
N LYS A 261 15.07 -13.70 -8.95
CA LYS A 261 14.24 -14.69 -9.67
C LYS A 261 14.30 -16.09 -9.05
N GLY A 262 15.46 -16.47 -8.51
CA GLY A 262 15.64 -17.74 -7.80
C GLY A 262 14.81 -17.85 -6.52
N ASP A 263 14.58 -16.74 -5.81
CA ASP A 263 13.83 -16.73 -4.55
C ASP A 263 12.34 -17.00 -4.78
N VAL A 264 11.78 -16.57 -5.93
CA VAL A 264 10.34 -16.66 -6.18
C VAL A 264 9.95 -17.81 -7.11
N ARG A 265 10.90 -18.44 -7.82
CA ARG A 265 10.59 -19.50 -8.79
C ARG A 265 9.76 -20.65 -8.17
N PRO A 266 10.13 -21.22 -7.00
CA PRO A 266 9.31 -22.27 -6.39
C PRO A 266 7.90 -21.80 -6.04
N PHE A 267 7.75 -20.52 -5.66
CA PHE A 267 6.45 -19.92 -5.37
C PHE A 267 5.60 -19.75 -6.63
N LEU A 268 6.17 -19.40 -7.78
CA LEU A 268 5.44 -19.32 -9.04
C LEU A 268 4.90 -20.70 -9.47
N GLU A 269 5.68 -21.76 -9.28
CA GLU A 269 5.24 -23.14 -9.51
C GLU A 269 4.11 -23.55 -8.54
N LEU A 270 4.23 -23.18 -7.26
CA LEU A 270 3.16 -23.35 -6.27
C LEU A 270 1.86 -22.64 -6.67
N ALA A 271 1.95 -21.38 -7.08
CA ALA A 271 0.82 -20.56 -7.50
C ALA A 271 0.07 -21.22 -8.68
N GLY A 272 0.80 -21.76 -9.66
CA GLY A 272 0.22 -22.50 -10.79
C GLY A 272 -0.60 -23.71 -10.34
N ARG A 273 -0.11 -24.49 -9.38
CA ARG A 273 -0.85 -25.66 -8.84
C ARG A 273 -2.15 -25.25 -8.14
N TYR A 274 -2.11 -24.17 -7.35
CA TYR A 274 -3.29 -23.66 -6.65
C TYR A 274 -4.34 -23.11 -7.61
N ALA A 275 -3.92 -22.43 -8.69
CA ALA A 275 -4.81 -21.86 -9.70
C ALA A 275 -5.51 -22.94 -10.56
N ILE A 276 -4.82 -24.03 -10.91
CA ILE A 276 -5.41 -25.13 -11.69
C ILE A 276 -6.57 -25.79 -10.93
N ALA A 277 -6.46 -25.91 -9.61
CA ALA A 277 -7.48 -26.54 -8.79
C ALA A 277 -8.70 -25.62 -8.48
N VAL A 278 -8.79 -24.45 -9.13
CA VAL A 278 -9.93 -23.50 -9.10
C VAL A 278 -10.70 -23.48 -10.43
N ARG A 279 -10.06 -23.92 -11.53
CA ARG A 279 -10.71 -24.13 -12.83
C ARG A 279 -11.38 -25.49 -12.88
#